data_AF-A0A924SCR2-F1
#
_entry.id   AF-A0A924SCR2-F1
#
_cell.length_a   1.000
_cell.length_b   1.000
_cell.length_c   1.000
_cell.angle_alpha   90.00
_cell.angle_beta   90.00
_cell.angle_gamma   90.00
#
_symmetry.space_group_name_H-M   'P 1'
#
loop_
_entity.id
_entity.type
_entity.pdbx_description
1 polymer ?
#
loop_
_entity_poly.entity_id
_entity_poly.type
_entity_poly.pdbx_seq_one_letter_code
_entity_poly.pdbx_strand_id
1 'polypeptide(L)'
;MTAATLPPGILSTIGGSPGPGRFPGLWFGGNSQSAVYRFTFSSPVTFAEFLFTGHSKVGESAETLGNFVSNTGAVLGTFLNVQNTTWDGTTLFATDNDGRAVLGFTRAGGASFSSISFNYNVISGSPAGTVIERMRFTLESPGLPSTTVPEPSTYVLMASGLAALALASRRRRA
;
A
#
# COMPACT_ATOMS: atom_id res chain seq x y z
N MET A 1 -0.14 19.71 -14.63
CA MET A 1 1.01 18.81 -14.87
C MET A 1 0.45 17.42 -15.09
N THR A 2 0.54 16.90 -16.31
CA THR A 2 -0.01 15.60 -16.71
C THR A 2 0.94 14.49 -16.27
N ALA A 3 0.47 13.61 -15.38
CA ALA A 3 1.23 12.47 -14.90
C ALA A 3 1.38 11.44 -16.03
N ALA A 4 2.63 11.12 -16.38
CA ALA A 4 2.94 10.02 -17.28
C ALA A 4 2.64 8.69 -16.59
N THR A 5 1.92 7.81 -17.29
CA THR A 5 1.59 6.45 -16.87
C THR A 5 2.87 5.61 -16.82
N LEU A 6 3.41 5.40 -15.61
CA LEU A 6 4.49 4.45 -15.34
C LEU A 6 3.91 3.09 -14.92
N PRO A 7 4.60 1.97 -15.20
CA PRO A 7 4.15 0.62 -14.84
C PRO A 7 3.94 0.45 -13.33
N PRO A 8 3.25 -0.61 -12.87
CA PRO A 8 2.81 -0.75 -11.49
C PRO A 8 3.98 -0.71 -10.50
N GLY A 9 3.86 0.17 -9.49
CA GLY A 9 4.43 -0.10 -8.17
C GLY A 9 5.62 0.74 -7.70
N ILE A 10 6.14 1.69 -8.48
CA ILE A 10 7.11 2.67 -7.95
C ILE A 10 6.79 4.05 -8.51
N LEU A 11 6.15 4.90 -7.70
CA LEU A 11 6.33 6.34 -7.90
C LEU A 11 7.80 6.61 -7.54
N SER A 12 8.62 6.79 -8.58
CA SER A 12 9.95 7.41 -8.46
C SER A 12 9.80 8.67 -7.63
N THR A 13 10.65 8.82 -6.60
CA THR A 13 10.89 10.05 -5.82
C THR A 13 9.92 11.16 -6.16
N ILE A 14 8.95 11.46 -5.27
CA ILE A 14 7.98 12.52 -5.53
C ILE A 14 8.77 13.78 -5.90
N GLY A 15 8.73 14.13 -7.18
CA GLY A 15 9.56 15.15 -7.80
C GLY A 15 9.08 16.53 -7.38
N GLY A 16 9.35 16.90 -6.14
CA GLY A 16 9.44 18.29 -5.73
C GLY A 16 10.90 18.69 -5.84
N SER A 17 11.17 19.86 -6.45
CA SER A 17 12.30 20.68 -6.02
C SER A 17 12.37 20.61 -4.50
N PRO A 18 13.55 20.53 -3.86
CA PRO A 18 13.62 20.66 -2.42
C PRO A 18 12.74 21.84 -2.06
N GLY A 19 11.80 21.63 -1.14
CA GLY A 19 11.27 22.77 -0.40
C GLY A 19 12.46 23.49 0.25
N PRO A 20 12.23 24.46 1.13
CA PRO A 20 13.34 25.04 1.91
C PRO A 20 14.18 24.00 2.73
N GLY A 21 13.85 22.70 2.72
CA GLY A 21 14.55 21.64 3.44
C GLY A 21 15.55 20.79 2.61
N ARG A 22 16.35 19.99 3.34
CA ARG A 22 17.54 19.27 2.84
C ARG A 22 17.24 17.91 2.18
N PHE A 23 16.00 17.44 2.20
CA PHE A 23 15.61 16.10 1.73
C PHE A 23 14.72 16.15 0.48
N PRO A 24 14.93 15.26 -0.51
CA PRO A 24 14.08 15.16 -1.69
C PRO A 24 12.76 14.45 -1.37
N GLY A 25 11.64 14.99 -1.85
CA GLY A 25 10.33 14.35 -1.71
C GLY A 25 9.17 15.33 -1.51
N LEU A 26 8.03 14.79 -1.08
CA LEU A 26 6.84 15.58 -0.75
C LEU A 26 6.93 16.10 0.68
N TRP A 27 7.16 17.40 0.81
CA TRP A 27 7.16 18.10 2.11
C TRP A 27 5.74 18.40 2.59
N PHE A 28 5.50 18.18 3.88
CA PHE A 28 4.27 18.52 4.56
C PHE A 28 4.55 18.96 6.00
N GLY A 29 3.57 19.55 6.69
CA GLY A 29 3.68 20.02 8.08
C GLY A 29 4.35 21.40 8.29
N GLY A 30 5.20 21.86 7.37
CA GLY A 30 6.15 22.98 7.62
C GLY A 30 5.62 24.31 8.19
N ASN A 31 4.36 24.68 7.99
CA ASN A 31 3.80 25.93 8.53
C ASN A 31 2.59 25.70 9.45
N SER A 32 2.27 24.43 9.74
CA SER A 32 1.03 24.04 10.42
C SER A 32 1.37 23.38 11.74
N GLN A 33 0.66 23.72 12.81
CA GLN A 33 0.81 23.02 14.10
C GLN A 33 0.09 21.67 14.11
N SER A 34 -0.96 21.53 13.29
CA SER A 34 -1.70 20.29 13.08
C SER A 34 -2.32 20.30 11.69
N ALA A 35 -2.38 19.12 11.06
CA ALA A 35 -3.02 18.93 9.76
C ALA A 35 -3.48 17.48 9.58
N VAL A 36 -4.45 17.27 8.69
CA VAL A 36 -4.84 15.93 8.23
C VAL A 36 -4.45 15.82 6.76
N TYR A 37 -3.61 14.83 6.46
CA TYR A 37 -3.19 14.54 5.09
C TYR A 37 -3.94 13.33 4.55
N ARG A 38 -4.28 13.36 3.26
CA ARG A 38 -4.97 12.27 2.57
C ARG A 38 -4.31 11.97 1.23
N PHE A 39 -3.94 10.72 1.04
CA PHE A 39 -3.50 10.15 -0.23
C PHE A 39 -4.65 9.40 -0.85
N THR A 40 -4.98 9.71 -2.11
CA THR A 40 -6.04 9.05 -2.87
C THR A 40 -5.44 8.32 -4.06
N PHE A 41 -5.83 7.07 -4.24
CA PHE A 41 -5.42 6.22 -5.35
C PHE A 41 -6.53 6.22 -6.40
N SER A 42 -6.16 6.34 -7.68
CA SER A 42 -7.11 6.28 -8.81
C SER A 42 -7.73 4.90 -9.00
N SER A 43 -7.11 3.87 -8.42
CA SER A 43 -7.57 2.48 -8.42
C SER A 43 -7.47 1.90 -7.01
N PRO A 44 -8.34 0.97 -6.60
CA PRO A 44 -8.22 0.29 -5.32
C PRO A 44 -6.86 -0.41 -5.17
N VAL A 45 -6.29 -0.31 -3.97
CA VAL A 45 -5.03 -0.95 -3.57
C VAL A 45 -5.26 -1.83 -2.35
N THR A 46 -4.48 -2.90 -2.22
CA THR A 46 -4.50 -3.81 -1.06
C THR A 46 -3.37 -3.51 -0.08
N PHE A 47 -2.34 -2.79 -0.54
CA PHE A 47 -1.18 -2.39 0.25
C PHE A 47 -0.69 -1.02 -0.20
N ALA A 48 -0.24 -0.21 0.76
CA ALA A 48 0.50 1.02 0.52
C ALA A 48 1.63 1.18 1.55
N GLU A 49 2.78 1.68 1.12
CA GLU A 49 3.97 1.90 1.94
C GLU A 49 4.52 3.29 1.67
N PHE A 50 4.91 3.98 2.73
CA PHE A 50 5.52 5.29 2.70
C PHE A 50 6.88 5.25 3.40
N LEU A 51 7.87 5.87 2.78
CA LEU A 51 9.15 6.19 3.40
C LEU A 51 9.13 7.65 3.83
N PHE A 52 9.08 7.86 5.15
CA PHE A 52 9.14 9.17 5.77
C PHE A 52 10.59 9.51 6.16
N THR A 53 11.01 10.75 5.91
CA THR A 53 12.31 11.32 6.31
C THR A 53 12.13 12.75 6.82
N GLY A 54 13.14 13.26 7.53
CA GLY A 54 13.13 14.63 8.06
C GLY A 54 12.12 14.77 9.20
N HIS A 55 11.67 13.65 9.77
CA HIS A 55 10.74 13.66 10.88
C HIS A 55 11.44 14.21 12.12
N SER A 56 10.93 15.29 12.67
CA SER A 56 11.67 16.11 13.63
C SER A 56 11.61 15.59 15.07
N LYS A 57 12.72 15.78 15.77
CA LYS A 57 13.05 15.22 17.09
C LYS A 57 12.12 15.65 18.22
N VAL A 58 11.90 14.74 19.16
CA VAL A 58 11.37 15.07 20.50
C VAL A 58 12.32 16.02 21.26
N GLY A 59 11.93 17.30 21.40
CA GLY A 59 12.64 18.31 22.19
C GLY A 59 12.60 19.71 21.59
N GLU A 60 13.28 19.91 20.45
CA GLU A 60 13.35 21.22 19.80
C GLU A 60 12.12 21.50 18.92
N SER A 61 11.70 20.49 18.14
CA SER A 61 10.51 20.50 17.28
C SER A 61 9.97 19.08 17.20
N ALA A 62 9.07 18.68 18.11
CA ALA A 62 8.55 17.31 18.16
C ALA A 62 7.34 17.17 17.25
N GLU A 63 7.45 16.36 16.20
CA GLU A 63 6.34 16.07 15.29
C GLU A 63 5.88 14.61 15.45
N THR A 64 4.62 14.34 15.16
CA THR A 64 4.06 12.98 15.14
C THR A 64 3.17 12.77 13.94
N LEU A 65 3.19 11.54 13.44
CA LEU A 65 2.25 11.04 12.43
C LEU A 65 1.42 9.94 13.06
N GLY A 66 0.10 10.08 13.10
CA GLY A 66 -0.74 9.08 13.76
C GLY A 66 -2.16 9.02 13.22
N ASN A 67 -2.96 8.12 13.81
CA ASN A 67 -4.36 7.91 13.43
C ASN A 67 -4.54 7.58 11.95
N PHE A 68 -3.75 6.62 11.45
CA PHE A 68 -3.84 6.19 10.07
C PHE A 68 -5.16 5.45 9.82
N VAL A 69 -5.91 5.93 8.83
CA VAL A 69 -7.22 5.37 8.45
C VAL A 69 -7.37 5.33 6.94
N SER A 70 -8.05 4.30 6.42
CA SER A 70 -8.49 4.25 5.04
C SER A 70 -9.90 4.81 4.85
N ASN A 71 -10.35 4.98 3.60
CA ASN A 71 -11.75 5.28 3.32
C ASN A 71 -12.73 4.16 3.73
N THR A 72 -12.21 2.99 4.07
CA THR A 72 -12.99 1.82 4.50
C THR A 72 -12.81 1.50 5.98
N GLY A 73 -12.05 2.32 6.73
CA GLY A 73 -11.86 2.24 8.18
C GLY A 73 -10.39 2.10 8.61
N ALA A 74 -10.13 1.57 9.81
CA ALA A 74 -8.76 1.41 10.34
C ALA A 74 -7.84 0.53 9.47
N VAL A 75 -6.55 0.85 9.42
CA VAL A 75 -5.53 0.04 8.74
C VAL A 75 -4.61 -0.63 9.75
N LEU A 76 -4.02 -1.76 9.36
CA LEU A 76 -2.96 -2.44 10.09
C LEU A 76 -1.63 -1.86 9.61
N GLY A 77 -0.89 -1.24 10.52
CA GLY A 77 0.43 -0.65 10.24
C GLY A 77 1.56 -1.67 10.44
N THR A 78 2.47 -1.77 9.47
CA THR A 78 3.79 -2.35 9.66
C THR A 78 4.82 -1.23 9.76
N PHE A 79 5.84 -1.43 10.60
CA PHE A 79 6.86 -0.42 10.86
C PHE A 79 8.25 -1.01 10.72
N LEU A 80 9.12 -0.25 10.04
CA LEU A 80 10.56 -0.46 10.04
C LEU A 80 11.23 0.87 10.38
N ASN A 81 11.94 0.88 11.51
CA ASN A 81 12.86 1.97 11.84
C ASN A 81 14.06 1.90 10.88
N VAL A 82 14.22 2.94 10.05
CA VAL A 82 15.42 3.09 9.23
C VAL A 82 16.49 3.82 10.04
N GLN A 83 16.08 4.88 10.74
CA GLN A 83 16.94 5.68 11.61
C GLN A 83 16.08 6.53 12.55
N ASN A 84 16.51 6.67 13.82
CA ASN A 84 16.00 7.68 14.76
C ASN A 84 14.47 7.76 14.88
N THR A 85 13.74 6.63 14.77
CA THR A 85 12.27 6.62 14.92
C THR A 85 11.76 5.46 15.77
N THR A 86 10.59 5.63 16.35
CA THR A 86 9.83 4.60 17.06
C THR A 86 8.36 4.63 16.64
N TRP A 87 7.69 3.49 16.78
CA TRP A 87 6.27 3.30 16.46
C TRP A 87 5.58 2.58 17.62
N ASP A 88 4.48 3.15 18.11
CA ASP A 88 3.71 2.57 19.22
C ASP A 88 2.55 1.67 18.78
N GLY A 89 2.40 1.45 17.46
CA GLY A 89 1.24 0.77 16.88
C GLY A 89 0.25 1.72 16.19
N THR A 90 0.29 3.01 16.54
CA THR A 90 -0.67 4.02 16.07
C THR A 90 -0.04 5.35 15.67
N THR A 91 1.11 5.68 16.27
CA THR A 91 1.79 6.97 16.15
C THR A 91 3.29 6.76 15.96
N LEU A 92 3.84 7.48 14.99
CA LEU A 92 5.26 7.55 14.67
C LEU A 92 5.88 8.72 15.43
N PHE A 93 7.02 8.46 16.06
CA PHE A 93 7.82 9.43 16.78
C PHE A 93 9.25 9.43 16.24
N ALA A 94 9.90 10.59 16.21
CA ALA A 94 11.35 10.68 16.04
C ALA A 94 12.04 10.65 17.41
N THR A 95 13.05 9.79 17.57
CA THR A 95 13.87 9.74 18.79
C THR A 95 15.04 10.71 18.76
N ASP A 96 15.45 11.13 17.56
CA ASP A 96 16.50 12.14 17.34
C ASP A 96 16.22 12.88 16.01
N ASN A 97 17.07 13.84 15.66
CA ASN A 97 16.91 14.63 14.44
C ASN A 97 16.90 13.74 13.19
N ASP A 98 16.17 14.22 12.18
CA ASP A 98 16.05 13.61 10.85
C ASP A 98 15.58 12.15 10.90
N GLY A 99 14.57 11.88 11.72
CA GLY A 99 13.93 10.58 11.84
C GLY A 99 13.49 10.04 10.48
N ARG A 100 13.76 8.75 10.26
CA ARG A 100 13.46 8.03 9.02
C ARG A 100 12.81 6.69 9.29
N ALA A 101 11.65 6.46 8.68
CA ALA A 101 10.85 5.27 8.90
C ALA A 101 10.16 4.81 7.61
N VAL A 102 9.97 3.50 7.50
CA VAL A 102 9.05 2.92 6.53
C VAL A 102 7.79 2.48 7.28
N LEU A 103 6.64 2.96 6.82
CA LEU A 103 5.32 2.54 7.28
C LEU A 103 4.54 1.90 6.15
N GLY A 104 4.15 0.63 6.34
CA GLY A 104 3.28 -0.11 5.44
C GLY A 104 1.87 -0.22 6.01
N PHE A 105 0.87 -0.25 5.15
CA PHE A 105 -0.54 -0.25 5.52
C PHE A 105 -1.29 -1.31 4.72
N THR A 106 -1.98 -2.19 5.43
CA THR A 106 -2.93 -3.15 4.88
C THR A 106 -4.26 -3.05 5.63
N ARG A 107 -5.31 -3.64 5.07
CA ARG A 107 -6.57 -3.86 5.79
C ARG A 107 -6.63 -5.28 6.32
N ALA A 108 -7.38 -5.46 7.40
CA ALA A 108 -7.72 -6.79 7.89
C ALA A 108 -8.35 -7.62 6.76
N GLY A 109 -7.90 -8.88 6.62
CA GLY A 109 -8.33 -9.78 5.56
C GLY A 109 -7.87 -9.41 4.14
N GLY A 110 -6.94 -8.46 3.98
CA GLY A 110 -6.42 -8.06 2.66
C GLY A 110 -7.40 -7.22 1.83
N ALA A 111 -8.41 -6.62 2.47
CA ALA A 111 -9.42 -5.81 1.78
C ALA A 111 -8.81 -4.58 1.11
N SER A 112 -9.38 -4.17 -0.01
CA SER A 112 -8.91 -3.01 -0.75
C SER A 112 -9.34 -1.68 -0.13
N PHE A 113 -8.61 -0.63 -0.47
CA PHE A 113 -8.91 0.75 -0.15
C PHE A 113 -8.46 1.69 -1.27
N SER A 114 -9.02 2.89 -1.31
CA SER A 114 -8.74 3.91 -2.33
C SER A 114 -8.18 5.21 -1.75
N SER A 115 -8.07 5.31 -0.43
CA SER A 115 -7.29 6.38 0.20
C SER A 115 -6.77 5.98 1.56
N ILE A 116 -5.66 6.58 1.99
CA ILE A 116 -5.15 6.59 3.36
C ILE A 116 -5.07 8.03 3.83
N SER A 117 -5.52 8.29 5.07
CA SER A 117 -5.37 9.56 5.76
C SER A 117 -4.64 9.37 7.08
N PHE A 118 -3.95 10.41 7.53
CA PHE A 118 -3.29 10.45 8.84
C PHE A 118 -3.25 11.88 9.37
N ASN A 119 -3.12 11.97 10.69
CA ASN A 119 -2.93 13.22 11.41
C ASN A 119 -1.44 13.50 11.52
N TYR A 120 -1.07 14.75 11.25
CA TYR A 120 0.21 15.34 11.58
C TYR A 120 0.00 16.32 12.74
N ASN A 121 0.85 16.23 13.76
CA ASN A 121 0.80 17.14 14.91
C ASN A 121 2.20 17.51 15.37
N VAL A 122 2.38 18.79 15.70
CA VAL A 122 3.53 19.29 16.45
C VAL A 122 3.20 19.24 17.94
N ILE A 123 3.96 18.48 18.71
CA ILE A 123 3.80 18.30 20.16
C ILE A 123 4.61 19.35 20.93
N SER A 124 5.75 19.80 20.38
CA SER A 124 6.55 20.88 20.97
C SER A 124 7.34 21.62 19.91
N GLY A 125 7.65 22.89 20.16
CA GLY A 125 8.48 23.70 19.27
C GLY A 125 7.77 24.27 18.05
N SER A 126 8.55 24.65 17.05
CA SER A 126 8.05 25.14 15.76
C SER A 126 7.95 24.00 14.75
N PRO A 127 6.98 24.00 13.82
CA PRO A 127 6.92 22.98 12.78
C PRO A 127 8.21 22.98 11.94
N ALA A 128 8.83 21.82 11.78
CA ALA A 128 10.00 21.61 10.93
C ALA A 128 9.61 20.97 9.58
N GLY A 129 8.47 20.28 9.57
CA GLY A 129 7.94 19.55 8.44
C GLY A 129 8.54 18.15 8.33
N THR A 130 7.78 17.27 7.69
CA THR A 130 8.17 15.89 7.40
C THR A 130 8.11 15.66 5.88
N VAL A 131 8.91 14.72 5.37
CA VAL A 131 9.04 14.43 3.94
C VAL A 131 8.62 13.01 3.65
N ILE A 132 7.85 12.81 2.57
CA ILE A 132 7.67 11.48 1.96
C ILE A 132 8.65 11.36 0.79
N GLU A 133 9.70 10.56 0.96
CA GLU A 133 10.69 10.32 -0.10
C GLU A 133 10.16 9.36 -1.16
N ARG A 134 9.37 8.37 -0.73
CA ARG A 134 8.92 7.27 -1.59
C ARG A 134 7.56 6.75 -1.16
N MET A 135 6.75 6.39 -2.14
CA MET A 135 5.50 5.65 -1.95
C MET A 135 5.52 4.39 -2.84
N ARG A 136 5.15 3.24 -2.27
CA ARG A 136 4.89 1.98 -2.99
C ARG A 136 3.47 1.53 -2.71
N PHE A 137 2.84 0.85 -3.65
CA PHE A 137 1.50 0.31 -3.46
C PHE A 137 1.28 -0.91 -4.36
N THR A 138 0.36 -1.77 -3.94
CA THR A 138 -0.08 -2.94 -4.70
C THR A 138 -1.53 -2.74 -5.08
N LEU A 139 -1.80 -2.75 -6.38
CA LEU A 139 -3.17 -2.67 -6.89
C LEU A 139 -3.96 -3.93 -6.49
N GLU A 140 -5.26 -3.75 -6.25
CA GLU A 140 -6.16 -4.89 -6.24
C GLU A 140 -6.11 -5.54 -7.62
N SER A 141 -5.68 -6.81 -7.69
CA SER A 141 -5.79 -7.57 -8.92
C SER A 141 -7.27 -7.75 -9.18
N PRO A 142 -7.84 -7.24 -10.30
CA PRO A 142 -9.20 -7.60 -10.67
C PRO A 142 -9.20 -9.12 -10.72
N GLY A 143 -10.04 -9.74 -9.89
CA GLY A 143 -10.09 -11.18 -9.75
C GLY A 143 -10.06 -11.77 -11.16
N LEU A 144 -9.05 -12.61 -11.43
CA LEU A 144 -9.17 -13.51 -12.57
C LEU A 144 -10.55 -14.13 -12.41
N PRO A 145 -11.47 -13.99 -13.40
CA PRO A 145 -12.69 -14.74 -13.31
C PRO A 145 -12.25 -16.16 -13.04
N SER A 146 -12.74 -16.75 -11.95
CA SER A 146 -12.59 -18.17 -11.73
C SER A 146 -13.33 -18.80 -12.91
N THR A 147 -12.62 -18.98 -14.01
CA THR A 147 -12.96 -19.98 -14.99
C THR A 147 -12.54 -21.26 -14.29
N THR A 148 -13.32 -21.69 -13.30
CA THR A 148 -13.60 -23.11 -13.17
C THR A 148 -14.16 -23.51 -14.52
N VAL A 149 -13.24 -23.76 -15.47
CA VAL A 149 -13.51 -24.51 -16.67
C VAL A 149 -14.12 -25.78 -16.09
N PRO A 150 -15.39 -26.08 -16.37
CA PRO A 150 -15.95 -27.34 -15.95
C PRO A 150 -15.06 -28.41 -16.57
N GLU A 151 -14.23 -29.07 -15.75
CA GLU A 151 -13.47 -30.21 -16.23
C GLU A 151 -14.52 -31.17 -16.79
N PRO A 152 -14.41 -31.60 -18.06
CA PRO A 152 -15.37 -32.52 -18.62
C PRO A 152 -15.40 -33.73 -17.69
N SER A 153 -16.55 -33.96 -17.05
CA SER A 153 -16.64 -34.94 -15.97
C SER A 153 -16.02 -36.25 -16.43
N THR A 154 -15.09 -36.80 -15.64
CA THR A 154 -14.34 -38.01 -15.99
C THR A 154 -15.27 -39.15 -16.41
N TYR A 155 -16.50 -39.16 -15.88
CA TYR A 155 -17.57 -40.07 -16.25
C TYR A 155 -18.05 -39.93 -17.70
N VAL A 156 -18.12 -38.72 -18.28
CA VAL A 156 -18.49 -38.51 -19.69
C VAL A 156 -17.40 -39.05 -20.63
N LEU A 157 -16.13 -38.88 -20.27
CA LEU A 157 -15.01 -39.45 -21.04
C LEU A 157 -14.95 -40.98 -20.92
N MET A 158 -15.20 -41.53 -19.72
CA MET A 158 -15.28 -42.98 -19.55
C MET A 158 -16.48 -43.60 -20.27
N ALA A 159 -17.66 -42.97 -20.20
CA ALA A 159 -18.86 -43.45 -20.87
C ALA A 159 -18.71 -43.41 -22.39
N SER A 160 -18.15 -42.34 -22.95
CA SER A 160 -17.87 -42.25 -24.39
C SER A 160 -16.80 -43.27 -24.84
N GLY A 161 -15.75 -43.47 -24.05
CA GLY A 161 -14.73 -44.50 -24.32
C GLY A 161 -15.32 -45.92 -24.34
N LEU A 162 -16.17 -46.26 -23.36
CA LEU A 162 -16.83 -47.57 -23.29
C LEU A 162 -17.85 -47.78 -24.42
N ALA A 163 -18.61 -46.74 -24.77
CA ALA A 163 -19.55 -46.80 -25.89
C ALA A 163 -18.83 -47.04 -27.23
N ALA A 164 -17.71 -46.36 -27.46
CA ALA A 164 -16.87 -46.57 -28.64
C ALA A 164 -16.32 -48.01 -28.71
N LEU A 165 -15.88 -48.56 -27.57
CA LEU A 165 -15.39 -49.94 -27.49
C LEU A 165 -16.48 -50.97 -27.75
N ALA A 166 -17.70 -50.74 -27.23
CA ALA A 166 -18.85 -51.61 -27.44
C ALA A 166 -19.30 -51.64 -28.91
N LEU A 167 -19.27 -50.49 -29.58
CA LEU A 167 -19.57 -50.41 -31.02
C LEU A 167 -18.48 -51.05 -31.88
N ALA A 168 -17.20 -50.88 -31.51
CA ALA A 168 -16.08 -51.49 -32.22
C ALA A 168 -16.04 -53.02 -32.07
N SER A 169 -16.38 -53.54 -30.89
CA SER A 169 -16.43 -54.99 -30.64
C SER A 169 -17.60 -55.68 -31.35
N ARG A 170 -18.74 -55.01 -31.51
CA ARG A 170 -19.87 -55.53 -32.32
C ARG A 170 -19.51 -55.71 -33.80
N ARG A 171 -18.69 -54.81 -34.36
CA ARG A 171 -18.25 -54.91 -35.76
C ARG A 171 -17.27 -56.06 -36.05
N ARG A 172 -16.65 -56.65 -35.02
CA ARG A 172 -15.73 -57.79 -35.17
C ARG A 172 -16.41 -59.15 -35.01
N ARG A 173 -17.72 -59.17 -34.72
CA ARG A 173 -18.53 -60.40 -34.53
C ARG A 173 -19.54 -60.65 -35.65
N ALA A 174 -19.64 -59.74 -36.63
CA ALA A 174 -20.30 -59.97 -37.91
C ALA A 174 -19.23 -60.28 -38.96
#